data_AF-B3SF45-F1
#
_entry.id   AF-B3SF45-F1
#
_cell.length_a   1.000
_cell.length_b   1.000
_cell.length_c   1.000
_cell.angle_alpha   90.00
_cell.angle_beta   90.00
_cell.angle_gamma   90.00
#
_symmetry.space_group_name_H-M   'P 1'
#
loop_
_entity.id
_entity.type
_entity.pdbx_description
1 polymer ?
#
loop_
_entity_poly.entity_id
_entity_poly.type
_entity_poly.pdbx_seq_one_letter_code
_entity_poly.pdbx_strand_id
1 'polypeptide(L)' 'RKLLATDKRAEPRVGERVPYVVVYGMPGLPLIRLVRRPIEFLSDPSLRLNAAYYITKQILPPLNRIFSLIGVDTNAW' A
#
# COMPACT_ATOMS: atom_id res chain seq x y z
N ARG A 1 -11.19 -10.20 -7.44
CA ARG A 1 -11.69 -9.70 -8.74
C ARG A 1 -12.64 -8.51 -8.52
N LYS A 2 -12.14 -7.37 -8.03
CA LYS A 2 -13.01 -6.21 -7.71
C LYS A 2 -13.43 -5.43 -8.96
N LEU A 3 -12.50 -5.23 -9.88
CA LEU A 3 -12.71 -4.56 -11.17
C LEU A 3 -13.86 -5.16 -11.98
N LEU A 4 -13.82 -6.48 -12.15
CA LEU A 4 -14.85 -7.28 -12.82
C LEU A 4 -16.23 -7.24 -12.14
N ALA A 5 -16.28 -6.92 -10.84
CA ALA A 5 -17.54 -6.83 -10.09
C ALA A 5 -18.24 -5.49 -10.33
N THR A 6 -17.47 -4.40 -10.55
CA THR A 6 -18.03 -3.10 -10.91
C THR A 6 -18.37 -3.02 -12.40
N ASP A 7 -17.48 -3.53 -13.26
CA ASP A 7 -17.69 -3.59 -14.71
C ASP A 7 -16.99 -4.82 -15.30
N LYS A 8 -17.75 -5.66 -16.01
CA LYS A 8 -17.23 -6.87 -16.68
C LYS A 8 -16.18 -6.56 -17.74
N ARG A 9 -16.16 -5.34 -18.30
CA ARG A 9 -15.17 -4.91 -19.30
C ARG A 9 -13.92 -4.30 -18.69
N ALA A 10 -13.89 -4.06 -17.39
CA ALA A 10 -12.76 -3.41 -16.71
C ALA A 10 -11.66 -4.40 -16.28
N GLU A 11 -11.52 -5.53 -16.97
CA GLU A 11 -10.44 -6.47 -16.72
C GLU A 11 -9.09 -5.85 -17.11
N PRO A 12 -8.10 -5.80 -16.20
CA PRO A 12 -6.75 -5.36 -16.54
C PRO A 12 -6.16 -6.23 -17.63
N ARG A 13 -5.55 -5.59 -18.63
CA ARG A 13 -4.86 -6.31 -19.71
C ARG A 13 -3.48 -6.78 -19.24
N VAL A 14 -2.94 -7.77 -19.95
CA VAL A 14 -1.56 -8.25 -19.70
C VAL A 14 -0.58 -7.09 -19.88
N GLY A 15 0.26 -6.85 -18.87
CA GLY A 15 1.23 -5.75 -18.87
C GLY A 15 0.68 -4.40 -18.38
N GLU A 16 -0.62 -4.29 -18.11
CA GLU A 16 -1.22 -3.08 -17.58
C GLU A 16 -0.84 -2.86 -16.09
N ARG A 17 -0.47 -1.63 -15.74
CA ARG A 17 -0.20 -1.25 -14.35
C ARG A 17 -1.51 -0.88 -13.66
N VAL A 18 -1.88 -1.63 -12.64
CA VAL A 18 -3.08 -1.36 -11.83
C VAL A 18 -2.69 -0.56 -10.58
N PRO A 19 -3.13 0.70 -10.43
CA PRO A 19 -2.79 1.52 -9.27
C PRO A 19 -3.59 1.10 -8.03
N TYR A 20 -2.95 1.15 -6.86
CA TYR A 20 -3.56 0.80 -5.58
C TYR A 20 -2.93 1.54 -4.42
N VAL A 21 -3.66 1.60 -3.30
CA VAL A 21 -3.20 2.13 -2.01
C VAL A 21 -3.51 1.13 -0.89
N VAL A 22 -2.73 1.17 0.19
CA VAL A 22 -2.94 0.34 1.38
C VAL A 22 -3.56 1.19 2.48
N VAL A 23 -4.75 0.81 2.94
CA VAL A 23 -5.48 1.50 4.00
C VAL A 23 -5.38 0.75 5.33
N TYR A 24 -5.75 1.42 6.42
CA TYR A 24 -5.88 0.78 7.72
C TYR A 24 -7.01 -0.27 7.70
N GLY A 25 -6.86 -1.29 8.53
CA GLY A 25 -7.88 -2.28 8.80
C GLY A 25 -7.57 -3.01 10.10
N MET A 26 -8.36 -4.03 10.43
CA MET A 26 -8.17 -4.80 11.65
C MET A 26 -6.78 -5.45 11.69
N PRO A 27 -6.10 -5.44 12.85
CA PRO A 27 -4.83 -6.13 13.01
C PRO A 27 -4.99 -7.62 12.72
N GLY A 28 -3.97 -8.23 12.13
CA GLY A 28 -3.97 -9.65 11.73
C GLY A 28 -4.62 -9.93 10.36
N LEU A 29 -5.23 -8.94 9.70
CA LEU A 29 -5.69 -9.12 8.32
C LEU A 29 -4.50 -9.21 7.34
N PRO A 30 -4.57 -10.10 6.34
CA PRO A 30 -3.57 -10.15 5.29
C PRO A 30 -3.58 -8.85 4.48
N LEU A 31 -2.39 -8.35 4.11
CA LEU A 31 -2.20 -7.07 3.42
C LEU A 31 -3.08 -6.93 2.18
N ILE A 32 -3.26 -8.01 1.40
CA ILE A 32 -4.10 -8.02 0.19
C ILE A 32 -5.55 -7.58 0.44
N ARG A 33 -6.08 -7.78 1.66
CA ARG A 33 -7.44 -7.33 2.03
C ARG A 33 -7.51 -5.83 2.32
N LEU A 34 -6.37 -5.23 2.67
CA LEU A 34 -6.21 -3.80 2.96
C LEU A 34 -5.94 -2.97 1.70
N VAL A 35 -5.81 -3.62 0.53
CA VAL A 35 -5.61 -2.93 -0.75
C VAL A 35 -6.93 -2.32 -1.23
N ARG A 36 -6.87 -1.06 -1.64
CA ARG A 36 -7.97 -0.28 -2.21
C ARG A 36 -7.54 0.45 -3.46
N ARG A 37 -8.51 0.80 -4.31
CA ARG A 37 -8.24 1.62 -5.49
C ARG A 37 -8.10 3.09 -5.06
N PRO A 38 -7.26 3.90 -5.72
CA PRO A 38 -7.14 5.32 -5.37
C PRO A 38 -8.48 6.05 -5.43
N ILE A 39 -9.31 5.75 -6.44
CA ILE A 39 -10.64 6.35 -6.58
C ILE A 39 -11.57 5.98 -5.40
N GLU A 40 -11.55 4.72 -4.95
CA GLU A 40 -12.33 4.26 -3.78
C GLU A 40 -11.90 4.99 -2.51
N PHE A 41 -10.59 5.16 -2.34
CA PHE A 41 -10.01 5.87 -1.21
C PHE A 41 -10.38 7.36 -1.21
N LEU A 42 -10.38 8.01 -2.38
CA LEU A 42 -10.76 9.42 -2.49
C LEU A 42 -12.27 9.64 -2.30
N SER A 43 -13.10 8.66 -2.66
CA SER A 43 -14.56 8.75 -2.51
C SER A 43 -15.05 8.48 -1.09
N ASP A 44 -14.30 7.72 -0.27
CA ASP A 44 -14.71 7.35 1.08
C ASP A 44 -13.81 8.00 2.15
N PRO A 45 -14.30 9.05 2.84
CA PRO A 45 -13.52 9.77 3.85
C PRO A 45 -13.29 8.95 5.13
N SER A 46 -13.98 7.82 5.32
CA SER A 46 -13.74 6.94 6.46
C SER A 46 -12.46 6.11 6.31
N LEU A 47 -11.97 5.95 5.08
CA LEU A 47 -10.74 5.22 4.80
C LEU A 47 -9.52 6.09 5.13
N ARG A 48 -8.59 5.52 5.89
CA ARG A 48 -7.33 6.19 6.25
C ARG A 48 -6.15 5.40 5.69
N LEU A 49 -5.18 6.09 5.12
CA LEU A 49 -3.95 5.49 4.60
C LEU A 49 -3.18 4.81 5.73
N ASN A 50 -2.68 3.60 5.51
CA ASN A 50 -1.88 2.89 6.50
C ASN A 50 -0.46 3.47 6.60
N ALA A 51 -0.31 4.57 7.34
CA ALA A 51 0.98 5.25 7.50
C ALA A 51 2.07 4.32 8.05
N ALA A 52 1.75 3.49 9.04
CA ALA A 52 2.70 2.53 9.61
C ALA A 52 3.25 1.57 8.54
N TYR A 53 2.40 1.08 7.63
CA TYR A 53 2.82 0.25 6.51
C TYR A 53 3.79 0.99 5.58
N TYR A 54 3.46 2.21 5.14
CA TYR A 54 4.32 2.97 4.23
C TYR A 54 5.66 3.35 4.87
N ILE A 55 5.63 3.78 6.14
CA ILE A 55 6.85 4.11 6.90
C ILE A 55 7.73 2.88 7.04
N THR A 56 7.22 1.79 7.63
CA THR A 56 8.04 0.62 7.99
C THR A 56 8.41 -0.26 6.81
N LYS A 57 7.55 -0.37 5.78
CA LYS A 57 7.77 -1.30 4.65
C LYS A 57 8.27 -0.62 3.39
N GLN A 58 8.07 0.69 3.24
CA GLN A 58 8.41 1.40 2.00
C GLN A 58 9.53 2.40 2.20
N ILE A 59 9.49 3.19 3.28
CA ILE A 59 10.46 4.28 3.54
C ILE A 59 11.66 3.78 4.34
N LEU A 60 11.44 3.00 5.39
CA LEU A 60 12.52 2.56 6.28
C LEU A 60 13.57 1.67 5.57
N PRO A 61 13.21 0.68 4.72
CA PRO A 61 14.21 -0.16 4.06
C PRO A 61 15.20 0.57 3.13
N PRO A 62 14.80 1.54 2.28
CA PRO A 62 15.76 2.33 1.52
C PRO A 62 16.59 3.27 2.41
N LEU A 63 16.00 3.90 3.42
CA LEU A 63 16.76 4.75 4.35
C LEU A 63 17.84 3.94 5.06
N ASN A 64 17.48 2.77 5.57
CA ASN A 64 18.44 1.91 6.26
C ASN A 64 19.60 1.49 5.35
N ARG A 65 19.33 1.16 4.09
CA ARG A 65 20.38 0.80 3.11
C ARG A 65 21.39 1.92 2.87
N ILE A 66 20.96 3.17 2.95
CA ILE A 66 21.83 4.34 2.74
C ILE A 66 22.59 4.65 4.02
N PHE A 67 21.88 4.73 5.15
CA PHE A 67 22.46 5.14 6.43
C PHE A 67 23.32 4.05 7.10
N SER A 68 23.07 2.78 6.80
CA SER A 68 23.94 1.69 7.26
C SER A 68 25.37 1.84 6.75
N LEU A 69 25.58 2.53 5.61
CA LEU A 69 26.92 2.79 5.06
C LEU A 69 27.75 3.72 5.96
N ILE A 70 27.11 4.56 6.77
CA ILE A 70 27.77 5.46 7.72
C ILE A 70 27.62 4.98 9.17
N GLY A 71 27.24 3.71 9.37
CA GLY A 71 27.11 3.09 10.70
C GLY A 71 25.86 3.49 11.48
N VAL A 72 24.84 4.06 10.82
CA VAL A 72 23.59 4.49 11.46
C VAL A 72 22.50 3.45 11.22
N ASP A 73 21.89 2.94 12.30
CA ASP A 73 20.71 2.07 12.22
C ASP A 73 19.42 2.88 12.29
N THR A 74 18.71 2.94 11.17
CA THR A 74 17.43 3.66 11.10
C THR A 74 16.27 2.90 11.72
N ASN A 75 16.38 1.58 11.93
CA ASN A 75 15.29 0.82 12.56
C ASN A 75 15.20 1.07 14.07
N ALA A 76 16.25 1.63 14.66
CA ALA A 76 16.32 1.98 16.07
C ALA A 76 15.78 3.40 16.37
N TRP A 77 15.43 4.18 15.34
CA TRP A 77 14.83 5.50 15.47
C TRP A 77 13.33 5.39 15.75
#